data_AF-A0A9D6KUN8-F1
#
_entry.id   AF-A0A9D6KUN8-F1
#
_cell.length_a   1.000
_cell.length_b   1.000
_cell.length_c   1.000
_cell.angle_alpha   90.00
_cell.angle_beta   90.00
_cell.angle_gamma   90.00
#
_symmetry.space_group_name_H-M   'P 1'
#
loop_
_entity.id
_entity.type
_entity.pdbx_description
1 polymer ?
#
loop_
_entity_poly.entity_id
_entity_poly.type
_entity_poly.pdbx_seq_one_letter_code
_entity_poly.pdbx_strand_id
1 'polypeptide(L)' 'VAKRFAEEGRKDDNPESFKVRLKAYTDQTAPLLPYYEKQGKLVGVDGMAEVESVARAIAGTIDAR' A
#
# COMPACT_ATOMS: atom_id res chain seq x y z
N VAL A 1 9.35 -7.92 -3.75
CA VAL A 1 9.15 -8.50 -5.10
C VAL A 1 9.95 -9.78 -5.26
N ALA A 2 11.29 -9.73 -5.23
CA ALA A 2 12.13 -10.92 -5.44
C ALA A 2 11.87 -12.08 -4.46
N LYS A 3 11.67 -11.81 -3.16
CA LYS A 3 11.36 -12.85 -2.16
C LYS A 3 10.05 -13.59 -2.48
N ARG A 4 8.95 -12.86 -2.63
CA ARG A 4 7.63 -13.44 -2.95
C ARG A 4 7.60 -14.10 -4.33
N PHE A 5 8.31 -13.54 -5.31
CA PHE A 5 8.47 -14.17 -6.63
C PHE A 5 9.10 -15.55 -6.53
N ALA A 6 10.17 -15.67 -5.74
CA ALA A 6 10.86 -16.93 -5.52
C ALA A 6 9.99 -17.94 -4.74
N GLU A 7 9.18 -17.47 -3.78
CA GLU A 7 8.35 -18.32 -2.93
C GLU A 7 7.04 -18.78 -3.61
N GLU A 8 6.39 -17.93 -4.41
CA GLU A 8 5.03 -18.16 -4.93
C GLU A 8 4.96 -18.37 -6.46
N GLY A 9 6.04 -18.08 -7.20
CA GLY A 9 6.08 -18.27 -8.66
C GLY A 9 5.08 -17.40 -9.45
N ARG A 10 4.54 -16.35 -8.84
CA ARG A 10 3.59 -15.43 -9.48
C ARG A 10 4.23 -14.71 -10.66
N LYS A 11 3.62 -14.84 -11.84
CA LYS A 11 4.14 -14.27 -13.10
C LYS A 11 4.34 -12.76 -13.05
N ASP A 12 3.58 -12.04 -12.23
CA ASP A 12 3.60 -10.57 -12.13
C ASP A 12 4.55 -10.03 -11.04
N ASP A 13 5.25 -10.91 -10.30
CA ASP A 13 6.19 -10.53 -9.26
C ASP A 13 7.65 -10.44 -9.78
N ASN A 14 7.86 -9.99 -11.01
CA ASN A 14 9.20 -9.72 -11.54
C ASN A 14 9.56 -8.21 -11.49
N PRO A 15 10.85 -7.84 -11.52
CA PRO A 15 11.29 -6.43 -11.45
C PRO A 15 10.69 -5.52 -12.52
N GLU A 16 10.52 -6.03 -13.75
CA GLU A 16 9.93 -5.30 -14.87
C GLU A 16 8.47 -4.97 -14.58
N SER A 17 7.71 -5.96 -14.13
CA SER A 17 6.29 -5.82 -13.75
C SER A 17 6.13 -4.89 -12.55
N PHE A 18 7.06 -4.92 -11.59
CA PHE A 18 7.05 -4.01 -10.46
C PHE A 18 7.20 -2.54 -10.90
N LYS A 19 8.12 -2.25 -11.82
CA LYS A 19 8.31 -0.88 -12.35
C LYS A 19 7.04 -0.37 -13.04
N VAL A 20 6.42 -1.21 -13.87
CA VAL A 20 5.16 -0.86 -14.56
C VAL A 20 4.04 -0.57 -13.56
N ARG A 21 3.87 -1.45 -12.56
CA ARG A 21 2.83 -1.30 -11.53
C ARG A 21 3.07 -0.09 -10.63
N LEU A 22 4.31 0.18 -10.25
CA LEU A 22 4.66 1.35 -9.44
C LEU A 22 4.38 2.64 -10.20
N LYS A 23 4.71 2.70 -11.50
CA LYS A 23 4.34 3.84 -12.34
C LYS A 23 2.83 4.02 -12.42
N ALA A 24 2.08 2.94 -12.66
CA ALA A 24 0.62 3.00 -12.71
C ALA A 24 0.01 3.48 -11.39
N TYR A 25 0.53 3.03 -10.25
CA TYR A 25 0.12 3.53 -8.93
C TYR A 25 0.36 5.04 -8.81
N THR A 26 1.55 5.53 -9.15
CA THR A 26 1.88 6.96 -9.08
C THR A 26 1.00 7.81 -10.01
N ASP A 27 0.72 7.32 -11.22
CA ASP A 27 -0.05 8.07 -12.20
C ASP A 27 -1.57 8.06 -11.92
N GLN A 28 -2.11 6.94 -11.41
CA GLN A 28 -3.55 6.67 -11.39
C GLN A 28 -4.14 6.58 -9.97
N THR A 29 -3.36 6.13 -8.99
CA THR A 29 -3.83 5.88 -7.62
C THR A 29 -3.39 6.97 -6.66
N ALA A 30 -2.12 7.40 -6.69
CA ALA A 30 -1.60 8.45 -5.81
C ALA A 30 -2.38 9.78 -5.90
N PRO A 31 -2.92 10.22 -7.06
CA PRO A 31 -3.76 11.42 -7.14
C PRO A 31 -5.07 11.35 -6.34
N LEU A 32 -5.50 10.16 -5.89
CA LEU A 32 -6.67 10.02 -5.03
C LEU A 32 -6.40 10.46 -3.58
N LEU A 33 -5.13 10.53 -3.14
CA LEU A 33 -4.76 10.97 -1.80
C LEU A 33 -5.33 12.37 -1.47
N PRO A 34 -5.01 13.44 -2.23
CA PRO A 34 -5.57 14.76 -1.96
C PRO A 34 -7.10 14.81 -2.12
N TYR A 35 -7.71 13.92 -2.90
CA TYR A 35 -9.16 13.85 -3.04
C TYR A 35 -9.86 13.37 -1.76
N TYR A 36 -9.34 12.32 -1.12
CA TYR A 36 -9.88 11.80 0.15
C TYR A 36 -9.42 12.60 1.37
N GLU A 37 -8.25 13.21 1.31
CA GLU A 37 -7.77 14.14 2.33
C GLU A 37 -8.70 15.35 2.47
N LYS A 38 -9.12 15.97 1.36
CA LYS A 38 -10.09 17.08 1.34
C LYS A 38 -11.46 16.72 1.93
N GLN A 39 -11.80 15.43 1.98
CA GLN A 39 -13.05 14.94 2.58
C GLN A 39 -12.89 14.57 4.07
N GLY A 40 -11.69 14.69 4.63
CA GLY A 40 -11.38 14.20 5.99
C GLY A 40 -11.47 12.67 6.12
N LYS A 41 -11.40 11.93 5.00
CA LYS A 41 -11.58 10.47 4.98
C LYS A 41 -10.27 9.70 4.93
N LEU A 42 -9.17 10.36 4.61
CA LEU A 42 -7.84 9.75 4.53
C LEU A 42 -7.24 9.60 5.93
N VAL A 43 -6.79 8.39 6.26
CA VAL A 43 -5.99 8.11 7.45
C VAL A 43 -4.73 7.37 7.00
N GLY A 44 -3.55 7.93 7.30
CA GLY A 44 -2.27 7.34 6.95
C GLY A 44 -1.80 6.33 8.00
N VAL A 45 -1.25 5.20 7.54
CA VAL A 45 -0.59 4.19 8.38
C VAL A 45 0.82 3.95 7.83
N ASP A 46 1.82 3.90 8.72
CA ASP A 46 3.20 3.58 8.35
C ASP A 46 3.34 2.08 8.03
N GLY A 47 3.44 1.75 6.75
CA GLY A 47 3.62 0.37 6.28
C GLY A 47 5.04 -0.17 6.39
N MET A 48 6.02 0.62 6.86
CA MET A 48 7.40 0.18 7.08
C MET A 48 7.66 -0.33 8.49
N ALA A 49 6.70 -0.18 9.40
CA ALA A 49 6.77 -0.72 10.76
C ALA A 49 6.61 -2.25 10.80
N GLU A 50 6.89 -2.84 11.96
CA GLU A 50 6.64 -4.26 12.23
C GLU A 50 5.16 -4.62 12.01
N VAL A 51 4.89 -5.82 11.51
CA VAL A 51 3.54 -6.29 11.14
C VAL A 51 2.51 -6.06 12.25
N GLU A 52 2.87 -6.40 13.49
CA GLU A 52 2.01 -6.21 14.66
C GLU A 52 1.71 -4.73 14.95
N SER A 53 2.67 -3.84 14.70
CA SER A 53 2.48 -2.40 14.84
C SER A 53 1.56 -1.84 13.75
N VAL A 54 1.72 -2.31 12.51
CA VAL A 54 0.83 -1.95 11.39
C VAL A 54 -0.59 -2.41 11.67
N ALA A 55 -0.77 -3.65 12.14
CA ALA A 55 -2.08 -4.21 12.47
C ALA A 55 -2.79 -3.41 13.57
N ARG A 56 -2.08 -3.06 14.65
CA ARG A 56 -2.63 -2.21 15.72
C ARG A 56 -2.99 -0.81 15.22
N ALA A 57 -2.15 -0.21 14.39
CA ALA A 57 -2.42 1.10 13.81
C ALA A 57 -3.73 1.05 12.99
N ILE A 58 -3.89 0.05 12.11
CA ILE A 58 -5.12 -0.13 11.33
C ILE A 58 -6.34 -0.30 12.24
N ALA A 59 -6.29 -1.20 13.22
CA ALA A 59 -7.40 -1.44 14.15
C ALA A 59 -7.81 -0.16 14.90
N GLY A 60 -6.84 0.58 15.43
CA GLY A 60 -7.10 1.85 16.11
C GLY A 60 -7.78 2.90 15.23
N THR A 61 -7.49 2.92 13.92
CA THR A 61 -8.17 3.85 12.99
C THR A 61 -9.61 3.47 12.69
N ILE A 62 -9.96 2.19 12.82
CA ILE A 62 -11.32 1.68 12.60
C ILE A 62 -12.16 1.89 13.87
N ASP A 63 -11.61 1.55 15.03
CA ASP A 63 -12.32 1.66 16.32
C ASP A 63 -12.61 3.11 16.74
N ALA A 64 -11.82 4.07 16.25
CA ALA A 64 -12.00 5.50 16.53
C ALA A 64 -13.07 6.18 15.66
N ARG A 65 -13.69 5.46 14.72
CA ARG A 65 -14.79 5.95 13.86
C ARG A 65 -16.15 5.58 14.43
#